data_AF-J9UL97-F1
#
_entry.id   AF-J9UL97-F1
#
_cell.length_a   1.000
_cell.length_b   1.000
_cell.length_c   1.000
_cell.angle_alpha   90.00
_cell.angle_beta   90.00
_cell.angle_gamma   90.00
#
_symmetry.space_group_name_H-M   'P 1'
#
loop_
_entity.id
_entity.type
_entity.pdbx_description
1 polymer ?
#
loop_
_entity_poly.entity_id
_entity_poly.type
_entity_poly.pdbx_seq_one_letter_code
_entity_poly.pdbx_strand_id
1 'polypeptide(L)'
;MEDQRITFEEMYGHIKDDGIYLCEDVYTSYWTNCNGGYKNPNSFIEYTKNLIDYLNAYSAIEGDSLEANDFTNSAYSISYYESLIVIEKRIRDSRYNSYCQQGSIGKMI
;
A
#
# COMPACT_ATOMS: atom_id res chain seq x y z
N MET A 1 14.06 -4.28 10.63
CA MET A 1 12.83 -3.91 9.88
C MET A 1 13.10 -3.15 8.60
N GLU A 2 14.18 -2.37 8.51
CA GLU A 2 14.53 -1.62 7.29
C GLU A 2 14.65 -2.52 6.05
N ASP A 3 15.27 -3.70 6.17
CA ASP A 3 15.46 -4.61 5.04
C ASP A 3 14.15 -5.06 4.38
N GLN A 4 13.09 -5.30 5.16
CA GLN A 4 11.77 -5.66 4.62
C GLN A 4 11.13 -4.49 3.87
N ARG A 5 11.34 -3.25 4.32
CA ARG A 5 10.87 -2.03 3.65
C ARG A 5 11.62 -1.81 2.34
N ILE A 6 12.95 -1.84 2.38
CA ILE A 6 13.80 -1.70 1.18
C ILE A 6 13.45 -2.78 0.17
N THR A 7 13.30 -4.04 0.61
CA THR A 7 12.92 -5.14 -0.29
C THR A 7 11.59 -4.87 -0.97
N PHE A 8 10.58 -4.38 -0.24
CA PHE A 8 9.30 -4.03 -0.85
C PHE A 8 9.46 -2.90 -1.88
N GLU A 9 10.14 -1.80 -1.51
CA GLU A 9 10.32 -0.62 -2.36
C GLU A 9 11.06 -0.95 -3.66
N GLU A 10 12.09 -1.78 -3.59
CA GLU A 10 12.89 -2.18 -4.76
C GLU A 10 12.21 -3.27 -5.59
N MET A 11 11.50 -4.23 -4.97
CA MET A 11 11.01 -5.42 -5.68
C MET A 11 9.57 -5.30 -6.18
N TYR A 12 8.72 -4.48 -5.56
CA TYR A 12 7.30 -4.40 -5.91
C TYR A 12 7.07 -4.00 -7.38
N GLY A 13 7.87 -3.04 -7.87
CA GLY A 13 7.83 -2.61 -9.27
C GLY A 13 8.11 -3.74 -10.27
N HIS A 14 8.91 -4.75 -9.88
CA HIS A 14 9.30 -5.87 -10.73
C HIS A 14 8.35 -7.07 -10.69
N ILE A 15 7.35 -7.06 -9.81
CA ILE A 15 6.32 -8.11 -9.78
C ILE A 15 5.46 -8.02 -11.05
N LYS A 16 5.04 -9.17 -11.58
CA LYS A 16 4.14 -9.23 -12.73
C LYS A 16 2.85 -8.47 -12.46
N ASP A 17 2.22 -7.98 -13.51
CA ASP A 17 1.01 -7.17 -13.40
C ASP A 17 -0.17 -7.88 -12.74
N ASP A 18 -0.22 -9.22 -12.71
CA ASP A 18 -1.19 -10.02 -11.94
C ASP A 18 -0.48 -10.91 -10.88
N GLY A 19 0.61 -10.39 -10.34
CA GLY A 19 1.47 -11.08 -9.38
C GLY A 19 1.14 -10.76 -7.92
N ILE A 20 1.86 -11.40 -7.01
CA ILE A 20 1.69 -11.24 -5.57
C ILE A 20 3.03 -10.87 -4.96
N TYR A 21 3.06 -9.78 -4.17
CA TYR A 21 4.10 -9.56 -3.17
C TYR A 21 3.65 -10.19 -1.86
N LEU A 22 4.54 -10.93 -1.22
CA LEU A 22 4.26 -11.60 0.04
C LEU A 22 5.44 -11.41 0.98
N CYS A 23 5.15 -11.04 2.22
CA CYS A 23 6.16 -10.90 3.27
C CYS A 23 5.72 -11.68 4.51
N GLU A 24 6.53 -12.67 4.88
CA GLU A 24 6.37 -13.49 6.09
C GLU A 24 7.08 -12.85 7.29
N ASP A 25 6.92 -13.47 8.46
CA ASP A 25 7.58 -13.10 9.71
C ASP A 25 7.37 -11.64 10.14
N VAL A 26 6.23 -11.04 9.78
CA VAL A 26 5.96 -9.64 10.12
C VAL A 26 5.74 -9.43 11.62
N TYR A 27 5.54 -10.48 12.41
CA TYR A 27 5.49 -10.41 13.88
C TYR A 27 6.79 -9.85 14.49
N THR A 28 7.91 -9.96 13.78
CA THR A 28 9.19 -9.34 14.18
C THR A 28 9.09 -7.81 14.24
N SER A 29 8.11 -7.21 13.56
CA SER A 29 7.76 -5.79 13.69
C SER A 29 7.46 -5.36 15.12
N TYR A 30 7.08 -6.29 16.01
CA TYR A 30 6.76 -6.01 17.40
C TYR A 30 7.94 -6.23 18.35
N TRP A 31 9.08 -6.73 17.86
CA TRP A 31 10.22 -7.10 18.67
C TRP A 31 11.28 -6.00 18.69
N THR A 32 11.63 -5.51 19.88
CA THR A 32 12.61 -4.42 20.05
C THR A 32 13.99 -4.78 19.49
N ASN A 33 14.42 -6.04 19.60
CA ASN A 33 15.70 -6.52 19.08
C ASN A 33 15.77 -6.59 17.54
N CYS A 34 14.64 -6.48 16.84
CA CYS A 34 14.58 -6.39 15.37
C CYS A 34 14.41 -4.95 14.86
N ASN A 35 14.64 -3.95 15.73
CA ASN A 35 14.28 -2.55 15.53
C ASN A 35 12.76 -2.34 15.33
N GLY A 36 11.95 -3.25 15.87
CA GLY A 36 10.51 -3.16 15.92
C GLY A 36 10.01 -2.53 17.22
N GLY A 37 8.78 -2.86 17.59
CA GLY A 37 8.10 -2.40 18.80
C GLY A 37 6.63 -2.09 18.51
N TYR A 38 5.77 -2.23 19.51
CA TYR A 38 4.35 -1.88 19.36
C TYR A 38 4.19 -0.42 18.89
N LYS A 39 3.52 -0.24 17.73
CA LYS A 39 3.34 1.06 17.05
C LYS A 39 4.64 1.78 16.69
N ASN A 40 5.75 1.06 16.52
CA ASN A 40 6.99 1.68 16.07
C ASN A 40 6.84 2.12 14.59
N PRO A 41 6.93 3.43 14.28
CA PRO A 41 6.76 3.94 12.91
C PRO A 41 7.83 3.45 11.93
N ASN A 42 8.94 2.92 12.43
CA ASN A 42 10.01 2.34 11.61
C ASN A 42 9.81 0.84 11.34
N SER A 43 8.76 0.23 11.90
CA SER A 43 8.44 -1.18 11.66
C SER A 43 7.75 -1.39 10.31
N PHE A 44 7.92 -2.58 9.74
CA PHE A 44 7.29 -2.93 8.45
C PHE A 44 5.75 -2.94 8.56
N ILE A 45 5.18 -3.38 9.69
CA ILE A 45 3.72 -3.37 9.87
C ILE A 45 3.14 -1.94 9.87
N GLU A 46 3.81 -0.95 10.47
CA GLU A 46 3.34 0.44 10.41
C GLU A 46 3.57 1.05 9.03
N TYR A 47 4.67 0.69 8.36
CA TYR A 47 4.90 1.07 6.97
C TYR A 47 3.78 0.59 6.05
N THR A 48 3.37 -0.68 6.11
CA THR A 48 2.32 -1.21 5.24
C THR A 48 0.93 -0.65 5.57
N LYS A 49 0.68 -0.27 6.84
CA LYS A 49 -0.58 0.42 7.21
C LYS A 49 -0.71 1.76 6.49
N ASN A 50 0.39 2.50 6.30
CA ASN A 50 0.38 3.74 5.53
C ASN A 50 0.06 3.51 4.04
N LEU A 51 0.31 2.31 3.51
CA LEU A 51 -0.07 1.95 2.14
C LEU A 51 -1.59 1.84 1.94
N ILE A 52 -2.37 1.74 3.02
CA ILE A 52 -3.85 1.69 2.93
C ILE A 52 -4.40 3.01 2.36
N ASP A 53 -3.79 4.14 2.70
CA ASP A 53 -4.19 5.43 2.14
C ASP A 53 -3.87 5.47 0.64
N TYR A 54 -2.68 5.02 0.24
CA TYR A 54 -2.30 4.93 -1.18
C TYR A 54 -3.14 3.93 -1.97
N LEU A 55 -3.62 2.84 -1.36
CA LEU A 55 -4.58 1.92 -1.99
C LEU A 55 -5.89 2.63 -2.36
N ASN A 56 -6.27 3.66 -1.60
CA ASN A 56 -7.52 4.41 -1.75
C ASN A 56 -7.32 5.83 -2.31
N ALA A 57 -6.12 6.20 -2.77
CA ALA A 57 -5.80 7.59 -3.11
C ALA A 57 -6.67 8.18 -4.23
N TYR A 58 -7.29 7.36 -5.09
CA TYR A 58 -8.26 7.85 -6.08
C TYR A 58 -9.55 8.45 -5.48
N SER A 59 -9.80 8.23 -4.19
CA SER A 59 -10.91 8.82 -3.45
C SER A 59 -10.55 10.13 -2.75
N ALA A 60 -9.29 10.56 -2.80
CA ALA A 60 -8.88 11.87 -2.30
C ALA A 60 -9.60 13.00 -3.07
N ILE A 61 -9.91 14.09 -2.39
CA ILE A 61 -10.59 15.24 -2.98
C ILE A 61 -9.59 16.37 -3.28
N GLU A 62 -9.87 17.22 -4.27
CA GLU A 62 -8.98 18.36 -4.55
C GLU A 62 -8.83 19.22 -3.27
N GLY A 63 -7.57 19.54 -2.94
CA GLY A 63 -7.16 20.21 -1.72
C GLY A 63 -6.44 19.28 -0.73
N ASP A 64 -6.61 17.96 -0.85
CA ASP A 64 -5.86 16.98 -0.05
C ASP A 64 -4.40 16.87 -0.51
N SER A 65 -3.52 16.48 0.42
CA SER A 65 -2.12 16.18 0.12
C SER A 65 -1.88 14.73 -0.31
N LEU A 66 -2.92 13.88 -0.35
CA LEU A 66 -2.82 12.49 -0.78
C LEU A 66 -2.93 12.40 -2.30
N GLU A 67 -1.81 12.14 -2.96
CA GLU A 67 -1.74 11.97 -4.41
C GLU A 67 -1.66 10.49 -4.79
N ALA A 68 -2.36 10.12 -5.87
CA ALA A 68 -2.25 8.79 -6.45
C ALA A 68 -0.83 8.58 -7.01
N ASN A 69 -0.26 7.40 -6.77
CA ASN A 69 1.08 7.04 -7.22
C ASN A 69 1.10 5.66 -7.90
N ASP A 70 2.30 5.17 -8.23
CA ASP A 70 2.47 3.86 -8.88
C ASP A 70 1.87 2.71 -8.07
N PHE A 71 1.93 2.80 -6.73
CA PHE A 71 1.25 1.84 -5.86
C PHE A 71 -0.27 1.94 -6.02
N THR A 72 -0.88 3.12 -6.00
CA THR A 72 -2.32 3.31 -6.27
C THR A 72 -2.75 2.71 -7.63
N ASN A 73 -1.88 2.86 -8.64
CA ASN A 73 -2.12 2.40 -10.01
C ASN A 73 -2.03 0.89 -10.19
N SER A 74 -1.32 0.20 -9.30
CA SER A 74 -0.98 -1.21 -9.48
C SER A 74 -1.32 -2.10 -8.30
N ALA A 75 -1.69 -1.57 -7.14
CA ALA A 75 -2.16 -2.35 -5.99
C ALA A 75 -3.67 -2.59 -6.08
N TYR A 76 -4.04 -3.86 -6.02
CA TYR A 76 -5.44 -4.28 -6.00
C TYR A 76 -5.97 -4.47 -4.58
N SER A 77 -5.18 -5.12 -3.73
CA SER A 77 -5.56 -5.44 -2.36
C SER A 77 -4.32 -5.47 -1.45
N ILE A 78 -4.55 -5.28 -0.15
CA ILE A 78 -3.60 -5.60 0.91
C ILE A 78 -4.34 -6.49 1.91
N SER A 79 -3.88 -7.71 2.11
CA SER A 79 -4.45 -8.67 3.04
C SER A 79 -3.49 -8.93 4.19
N TYR A 80 -3.99 -8.73 5.41
CA TYR A 80 -3.24 -8.96 6.65
C TYR A 80 -3.69 -10.28 7.26
N TYR A 81 -2.73 -11.18 7.45
CA TYR A 81 -2.91 -12.41 8.21
C TYR A 81 -1.99 -12.37 9.44
N GLU A 82 -2.16 -13.32 10.36
CA GLU A 82 -1.20 -13.49 11.44
C GLU A 82 0.19 -13.76 10.84
N SER A 83 1.15 -12.89 11.17
CA SER A 83 2.55 -13.02 10.73
C SER A 83 2.81 -12.96 9.22
N LEU A 84 1.85 -12.51 8.42
CA LEU A 84 1.96 -12.45 6.97
C LEU A 84 1.22 -11.24 6.38
N ILE A 85 1.83 -10.59 5.38
CA ILE A 85 1.16 -9.58 4.55
C ILE A 85 1.23 -10.02 3.08
N VAL A 86 0.09 -9.91 2.40
CA VAL A 86 -0.05 -10.22 0.98
C VAL A 86 -0.56 -8.99 0.25
N ILE A 87 0.12 -8.59 -0.83
CA ILE A 87 -0.28 -7.48 -1.69
C ILE A 87 -0.46 -8.03 -3.10
N GLU A 88 -1.68 -7.94 -3.62
CA GLU A 88 -1.99 -8.31 -4.99
C GLU A 88 -1.66 -7.13 -5.92
N LYS A 89 -0.80 -7.37 -6.91
CA LYS A 89 -0.54 -6.43 -7.99
C LYS A 89 -1.54 -6.71 -9.11
N ARG A 90 -2.25 -5.66 -9.53
CA ARG A 90 -3.14 -5.60 -10.69
C ARG A 90 -3.16 -4.19 -11.25
N ILE A 91 -2.77 -4.04 -12.52
CA ILE A 91 -2.88 -2.74 -13.20
C ILE A 91 -4.35 -2.31 -13.21
N ARG A 92 -4.61 -1.14 -12.63
CA ARG A 92 -5.94 -0.60 -12.46
C ARG A 92 -6.46 -0.07 -13.80
N ASP A 93 -7.72 -0.40 -14.11
CA ASP A 93 -8.39 0.12 -15.30
C ASP A 93 -8.61 1.63 -15.16
N SER A 94 -8.24 2.41 -16.17
CA SER A 94 -8.38 3.87 -16.15
C SER A 94 -9.82 4.35 -15.93
N ARG A 95 -10.83 3.55 -16.28
CA ARG A 95 -12.25 3.86 -16.03
C ARG A 95 -12.58 3.86 -14.53
N TYR A 96 -11.90 3.04 -13.73
CA TYR A 96 -12.09 3.04 -12.27
C TYR A 96 -11.80 4.42 -11.69
N ASN A 97 -10.72 5.07 -12.15
CA ASN A 97 -10.32 6.39 -11.69
C ASN A 97 -11.39 7.43 -12.01
N SER A 98 -11.96 7.36 -13.22
CA SER A 98 -13.07 8.22 -13.63
C SER A 98 -14.30 8.02 -12.75
N TYR A 99 -14.62 6.79 -12.37
CA TYR A 99 -15.74 6.52 -11.46
C TYR A 99 -15.50 7.08 -10.05
N CYS A 100 -14.30 6.93 -9.50
CA CYS A 100 -13.96 7.49 -8.18
C CYS A 100 -14.08 9.02 -8.17
N GLN A 101 -13.58 9.69 -9.20
CA GLN A 101 -13.66 11.15 -9.34
C GLN A 101 -15.09 11.62 -9.60
N GLN A 102 -15.87 10.88 -10.39
CA GLN A 102 -17.29 11.19 -10.61
C GLN A 102 -18.13 10.99 -9.35
N GLY A 103 -17.82 9.99 -8.51
CA GLY A 103 -18.49 9.73 -7.25
C GLY A 103 -18.37 10.88 -6.24
N SER A 104 -17.36 11.75 -6.39
CA SER A 104 -17.19 13.01 -5.66
C SER A 104 -18.12 14.13 -6.16
N ILE A 105 -19.30 13.78 -6.69
CA ILE A 105 -20.26 14.66 -7.40
C ILE A 105 -20.38 16.01 -6.68
N GLY A 106 -19.73 17.02 -7.26
CA GLY A 106 -19.56 18.34 -6.67
C GLY A 106 -18.44 19.18 -7.32
N LYS A 107 -17.52 18.57 -8.07
CA LYS A 107 -16.47 19.31 -8.79
C LYS A 107 -16.71 19.26 -10.30
N MET A 108 -17.33 20.33 -10.82
CA MET A 108 -17.17 20.71 -12.22
C MET A 108 -15.69 20.98 -12.46
N ILE A 109 -15.18 20.48 -13.59
CA ILE A 109 -13.96 21.01 -14.23
C ILE A 109 -14.25 22.44 -14.68
#